data_AF-A0A0A2AKL6-F1
#
_entry.id   AF-A0A0A2AKL6-F1
#
_cell.length_a   1.000
_cell.length_b   1.000
_cell.length_c   1.000
_cell.angle_alpha   90.00
_cell.angle_beta   90.00
_cell.angle_gamma   90.00
#
_symmetry.space_group_name_H-M   'P 1'
#
loop_
_entity.id
_entity.type
_entity.pdbx_description
1 polymer ?
#
loop_
_entity_poly.entity_id
_entity_poly.type
_entity_poly.pdbx_seq_one_letter_code
_entity_poly.pdbx_strand_id
1 'polypeptide(L)' 'MFIDSGRILGVLGKEPPLMTTREELKVDKARDEWRKLIAQGWRRTKPVWEDY' A
#
# COMPACT_ATOMS: atom_id res chain seq x y z
N MET A 1 8.33 6.10 -1.35
CA MET A 1 7.20 5.15 -1.16
C MET A 1 6.17 5.47 -2.21
N PHE A 2 5.56 4.46 -2.81
CA PHE A 2 4.43 4.67 -3.71
C PHE A 2 3.15 4.30 -2.97
N ILE A 3 2.17 5.20 -2.99
CA ILE A 3 0.80 4.87 -2.60
C ILE A 3 0.01 4.73 -3.88
N ASP A 4 -0.46 3.52 -4.06
CA ASP A 4 -1.18 3.05 -5.21
C ASP A 4 -2.62 2.85 -4.73
N SER A 5 -3.54 3.71 -5.18
CA SER A 5 -4.94 3.68 -4.76
C SER A 5 -5.85 3.40 -5.94
N GLY A 6 -6.88 2.60 -5.69
CA GLY A 6 -7.73 2.09 -6.76
C GLY A 6 -9.15 1.82 -6.28
N ARG A 7 -10.09 1.83 -7.23
CA ARG A 7 -11.44 1.36 -6.99
C ARG A 7 -11.45 -0.17 -7.03
N ILE A 8 -11.96 -0.80 -5.98
CA ILE A 8 -12.20 -2.24 -5.98
C ILE A 8 -13.29 -2.53 -7.03
N LEU A 9 -12.94 -3.33 -8.05
CA LEU A 9 -13.88 -3.84 -9.04
C LEU A 9 -14.25 -5.28 -8.66
N GLY A 10 -15.55 -5.56 -8.56
CA GLY A 10 -16.09 -6.88 -8.25
C GLY A 10 -16.56 -7.06 -6.80
N VAL A 11 -17.60 -7.88 -6.63
CA VAL A 11 -18.34 -8.08 -5.37
C VAL A 11 -17.49 -8.74 -4.27
N LEU A 12 -16.33 -9.34 -4.60
CA LEU A 12 -15.50 -10.12 -3.67
C LEU A 12 -13.99 -10.09 -4.03
N GLY A 13 -13.50 -9.06 -4.73
CA GLY A 13 -12.05 -8.97 -5.06
C GLY A 13 -11.54 -10.01 -6.07
N LYS A 14 -12.42 -10.58 -6.90
CA LYS A 14 -12.05 -11.50 -8.00
C LYS A 14 -11.28 -10.81 -9.12
N GLU A 15 -11.48 -9.50 -9.29
CA GLU A 15 -10.78 -8.70 -10.27
C GLU A 15 -9.79 -7.79 -9.56
N PRO A 16 -8.59 -7.55 -10.14
CA PRO A 16 -7.65 -6.61 -9.57
C PRO A 16 -8.30 -5.22 -9.48
N PRO A 17 -8.04 -4.46 -8.40
CA PRO A 17 -8.58 -3.12 -8.26
C PRO A 17 -8.13 -2.25 -9.44
N LEU A 18 -9.05 -1.43 -9.95
CA LEU A 18 -8.71 -0.49 -11.00
C LEU A 18 -7.89 0.63 -10.38
N MET A 19 -6.58 0.54 -10.60
CA MET A 19 -5.59 1.52 -10.19
C MET A 19 -5.96 2.88 -10.76
N THR A 20 -6.30 3.81 -9.87
CA THR A 20 -6.82 5.12 -10.27
C THR A 20 -5.79 6.21 -10.04
N THR A 21 -5.00 6.10 -8.97
CA THR A 21 -3.95 7.06 -8.65
C THR A 21 -2.68 6.37 -8.18
N ARG A 22 -1.55 7.00 -8.50
CA ARG A 22 -0.22 6.64 -8.00
C ARG A 22 0.43 7.91 -7.48
N GLU A 23 0.77 7.91 -6.20
CA GLU A 23 1.46 9.02 -5.55
C GLU A 23 2.85 8.60 -5.12
N GLU A 24 3.84 9.42 -5.46
CA GLU A 24 5.22 9.25 -5.00
C GLU A 24 5.49 10.11 -3.75
N LEU A 25 5.94 9.45 -2.69
CA LEU A 25 6.32 10.08 -1.44
C LEU A 25 7.83 10.01 -1.22
N LYS A 26 8.41 11.18 -0.93
CA LYS A 26 9.79 11.31 -0.43
C LYS A 26 9.96 10.56 0.88
N VAL A 27 11.20 10.15 1.18
CA VAL A 27 11.55 9.27 2.30
C VAL A 27 11.04 9.78 3.65
N ASP A 28 11.17 11.08 3.92
CA ASP A 28 10.77 11.64 5.21
C ASP A 28 9.24 11.56 5.41
N LYS A 29 8.47 11.98 4.41
CA LYS A 29 6.99 11.85 4.43
C LYS A 29 6.54 10.38 4.43
N ALA A 30 7.25 9.51 3.72
CA ALA A 30 6.93 8.10 3.65
C ALA A 30 7.03 7.41 5.03
N ARG A 31 8.00 7.80 5.86
CA ARG A 31 8.15 7.26 7.23
C ARG A 31 6.98 7.62 8.12
N ASP A 32 6.51 8.86 8.03
CA ASP A 32 5.39 9.34 8.85
C ASP A 32 4.07 8.70 8.41
N GLU A 33 3.81 8.60 7.10
CA GLU A 33 2.63 7.90 6.59
C GLU A 33 2.65 6.41 6.91
N TRP A 34 3.80 5.75 6.80
CA TRP A 34 3.93 4.35 7.21
C TRP A 34 3.56 4.14 8.69
N ARG A 35 4.04 5.00 9.60
CA ARG A 35 3.68 4.93 11.03
C ARG A 35 2.17 5.09 11.24
N LYS A 36 1.52 6.02 10.52
CA LYS A 36 0.07 6.23 10.59
C LYS A 36 -0.70 4.99 10.12
N LEU A 37 -0.31 4.37 9.01
CA LEU A 37 -0.96 3.17 8.48
C LEU A 37 -0.86 2.00 9.47
N ILE A 38 0.30 1.80 10.09
CA ILE A 38 0.46 0.80 11.14
C ILE A 38 -0.46 1.09 12.34
N ALA A 39 -0.56 2.36 12.76
CA ALA A 39 -1.47 2.76 13.84
C ALA A 39 -2.96 2.56 13.49
N GLN A 40 -3.33 2.66 12.21
CA GLN A 40 -4.66 2.35 11.69
C GLN A 40 -4.95 0.85 11.59
N GLY A 41 -4.02 -0.02 12.00
CA GLY A 41 -4.20 -1.47 12.02
C GLY A 41 -3.83 -2.18 10.71
N TRP A 42 -3.09 -1.52 9.82
CA TRP A 42 -2.59 -2.16 8.59
C TRP A 42 -1.62 -3.30 8.92
N ARG A 43 -1.75 -4.41 8.19
CA ARG A 43 -0.88 -5.58 8.36
C ARG A 43 0.43 -5.39 7.59
N ARG A 44 1.53 -5.83 8.21
CA ARG A 44 2.85 -5.89 7.56
C ARG A 44 2.97 -7.20 6.80
N THR A 45 3.34 -7.13 5.53
CA THR A 45 3.73 -8.29 4.74
C THR A 45 5.23 -8.52 4.93
N LYS A 46 5.66 -9.77 5.08
CA LYS A 46 7.08 -10.11 5.12
C LYS A 46 7.75 -9.69 3.81
N PRO A 47 8.93 -9.06 3.85
CA PRO A 47 9.65 -8.72 2.64
C PRO A 47 10.05 -10.01 1.90
N VAL A 48 9.87 -10.03 0.59
CA VAL A 48 10.19 -11.19 -0.26
C VAL A 48 11.71 -11.38 -0.40
N TRP A 49 12.49 -10.35 -0.07
CA TRP A 49 13.95 -10.33 -0.22
C TRP A 49 14.73 -10.71 1.04
N GLU A 50 14.06 -11.21 2.10
CA GLU A 50 14.74 -11.74 3.29
C GLU A 50 15.49 -13.06 3.03
N ASP A 51 15.19 -13.74 1.92
CA ASP A 51 15.76 -15.07 1.57
C ASP A 51 16.96 -15.03 0.59
N TYR A 52 17.60 -13.87 0.39
CA TYR A 52 18.79 -13.71 -0.47
C TYR A 52 20.07 -13.36 0.30
#